data_AF-A0A8T3E7T1-F1
#
_entry.id   AF-A0A8T3E7T1-F1
#
_cell.length_a   1.000
_cell.length_b   1.000
_cell.length_c   1.000
_cell.angle_alpha   90.00
_cell.angle_beta   90.00
_cell.angle_gamma   90.00
#
_symmetry.space_group_name_H-M   'P 1'
#
loop_
_entity.id
_entity.type
_entity.pdbx_description
1 polymer ?
#
loop_
_entity_poly.entity_id
_entity_poly.type
_entity_poly.pdbx_seq_one_letter_code
_entity_poly.pdbx_strand_id
1 'polypeptide(L)'
;MLKVGIDDIFVDPVLHTACALDIKHHCAAIPPGRGRQMSCLMEALGDKRVRLQPECKKRLQDRIDMWSYAAKEVADNQIDTGDLMECLVQNKHQKEMNDKCAVGVTHFQLIQMKDFRFSYKFKMACKEDVLKLCPNIKKKVDVVICLSTTVRNDTLQDVKEQRVSVKCRKQLRVEELEMSEDIRLEPELYDSCKQDINRLCPNIAFGNAQVIECLKENKKQLTQRCHQRVFKLQEVEMMDPELDYQLMRVCKQMIKRFCTEADAKNMLLCLKQNKNSELMDPKCKQMITKRQITQNTDYRLNPVLRKACKADIPKFCQSILNRASDDNELEGQVISCLKLKYADQRLSPDCEDQIRVILQESALDYRLDPQLQVHCTEEISRLCAEEAAAQEQTGQVEECLKVNLLKIKHDSCKKEVLNMLKESKADIFVDPVLHTACALDIKHHCAAIPPGRGRQMSCLMEALGDKRVRLQPECKKRLQDRIDMWSYAAKVAPAEGFSDLAMQVMASPSKNYILFMIALGVCVLFMVGLLCGRITKRVTRELKDSLLNFSLAQTEEVGGRLPNKLHIVMPSKGHIGTPMYPTYPIRPHLYSKIGPPPQTI
;
A
#
# COMPACT_ATOMS: atom_id res chain seq x y z
N MET A 1 42.56 30.65 -0.89
CA MET A 1 42.67 30.92 0.56
C MET A 1 41.86 29.86 1.30
N LEU A 2 42.54 28.79 1.73
CA LEU A 2 41.96 27.63 2.40
C LEU A 2 41.77 27.96 3.89
N LYS A 3 40.54 27.88 4.41
CA LYS A 3 40.31 27.89 5.86
C LYS A 3 40.74 26.52 6.40
N VAL A 4 41.98 26.45 6.88
CA VAL A 4 42.49 25.36 7.75
C VAL A 4 41.48 25.16 8.88
N GLY A 5 41.21 23.93 9.33
CA GLY A 5 40.23 23.65 10.41
C GLY A 5 40.40 24.60 11.60
N ILE A 6 39.51 25.58 11.69
CA ILE A 6 39.58 26.66 12.69
C ILE A 6 38.77 26.23 13.90
N ASP A 7 39.17 25.12 14.52
CA ASP A 7 38.74 24.85 15.88
C ASP A 7 39.37 25.91 16.80
N ASP A 8 38.68 26.22 17.89
CA ASP A 8 39.18 27.17 18.86
C ASP A 8 40.54 26.72 19.39
N ILE A 9 41.45 27.68 19.60
CA ILE A 9 42.79 27.39 20.10
C ILE A 9 42.77 26.64 21.44
N PHE A 10 41.71 26.81 22.24
CA PHE A 10 41.48 26.11 23.50
C PHE A 10 41.25 24.59 23.37
N VAL A 11 40.97 24.10 22.17
CA VAL A 11 40.80 22.66 21.89
C VAL A 11 42.16 21.95 21.82
N ASP A 12 43.25 22.69 21.62
CA ASP A 12 44.63 22.20 21.66
C ASP A 12 45.38 22.86 22.84
N PRO A 13 45.42 22.20 24.02
CA PRO A 13 46.05 22.75 25.21
C PRO A 13 47.55 23.06 25.04
N VAL A 14 48.22 22.32 24.16
CA VAL A 14 49.66 22.48 23.90
C VAL A 14 49.90 23.74 23.07
N LEU A 15 49.12 23.93 22.01
CA LEU A 15 49.17 25.13 21.17
C LEU A 15 48.69 26.37 21.92
N HIS A 16 47.62 26.26 22.70
CA HIS A 16 47.10 27.35 23.52
C HIS A 16 48.15 27.84 24.52
N THR A 17 48.85 26.92 25.18
CA THR A 17 49.93 27.27 26.13
C THR A 17 51.10 27.94 25.40
N ALA A 18 51.52 27.41 24.25
CA ALA A 18 52.61 27.96 23.46
C ALA A 18 52.31 29.38 22.92
N CYS A 19 51.05 29.69 22.63
CA CYS A 19 50.62 30.96 22.05
C CYS A 19 49.95 31.93 23.04
N ALA A 20 49.89 31.61 24.33
CA ALA A 20 49.14 32.39 25.32
C ALA A 20 49.56 33.87 25.40
N LEU A 21 50.87 34.15 25.27
CA LEU A 21 51.41 35.50 25.24
C LEU A 21 51.07 36.23 23.94
N ASP A 22 51.22 35.55 22.80
CA ASP A 22 50.91 36.14 21.49
C ASP A 22 49.42 36.44 21.32
N ILE A 23 48.53 35.61 21.89
CA ILE A 23 47.09 35.89 21.94
C ILE A 23 46.82 37.18 22.70
N LYS A 24 47.48 37.38 23.85
CA LYS A 24 47.32 38.58 24.67
C LYS A 24 47.92 39.83 24.01
N HIS A 25 48.95 39.70 23.20
CA HIS A 25 49.61 40.85 22.56
C HIS A 25 49.02 41.23 21.21
N HIS A 26 48.60 40.25 20.41
CA HIS A 26 48.17 40.46 19.03
C HIS A 26 46.68 40.22 18.80
N CYS A 27 46.02 39.43 19.67
CA CYS A 27 44.64 39.01 19.49
C CYS A 27 43.73 39.33 20.69
N ALA A 28 44.14 40.26 21.56
CA ALA A 28 43.43 40.58 22.80
C ALA A 28 41.98 41.04 22.60
N ALA A 29 41.74 41.77 21.51
CA ALA A 29 40.41 42.28 21.15
C ALA A 29 39.52 41.23 20.48
N ILE A 30 40.03 40.03 20.20
CA ILE A 30 39.31 38.98 19.49
C ILE A 30 38.66 38.02 20.50
N PRO A 31 37.33 37.95 20.55
CA PRO A 31 36.64 37.07 21.50
C PRO A 31 36.89 35.59 21.16
N PRO A 32 37.10 34.73 22.18
CA PRO A 32 37.24 33.30 21.99
C PRO A 32 35.96 32.70 21.38
N GLY A 33 36.05 31.55 20.71
CA GLY A 33 34.90 30.89 20.09
C GLY A 33 34.95 30.92 18.55
N ARG A 34 34.54 29.82 17.93
CA ARG A 34 34.45 29.63 16.46
C ARG A 34 35.77 29.84 15.74
N GLY A 35 36.90 29.62 16.43
CA GLY A 35 38.21 29.67 15.83
C GLY A 35 38.80 31.07 15.66
N ARG A 36 38.13 32.13 16.12
CA ARG A 36 38.53 33.52 15.82
C ARG A 36 39.95 33.88 16.28
N GLN A 37 40.35 33.41 17.46
CA GLN A 37 41.71 33.65 17.97
C GLN A 37 42.77 32.89 17.17
N MET A 38 42.43 31.69 16.68
CA MET A 38 43.30 30.93 15.78
C MET A 38 43.47 31.67 14.44
N SER A 39 42.39 32.21 13.87
CA SER A 39 42.47 33.03 12.65
C SER A 39 43.37 34.24 12.82
N CYS A 40 43.25 34.95 13.94
CA CYS A 40 44.08 36.11 14.23
C CYS A 40 45.58 35.73 14.33
N LEU A 41 45.92 34.62 15.00
CA LEU A 41 47.30 34.15 15.07
C LEU A 41 47.86 33.72 13.71
N MET A 42 47.03 33.11 12.85
CA MET A 42 47.43 32.71 11.50
C MET A 42 47.66 33.90 10.59
N GLU A 43 46.86 34.96 10.72
CA GLU A 43 47.10 36.24 10.05
C GLU A 43 48.39 36.89 10.56
N ALA A 44 48.61 36.90 11.88
CA ALA A 44 49.83 37.40 12.50
C ALA A 44 51.09 36.62 12.06
N LEU A 45 50.98 35.30 11.82
CA LEU A 45 52.07 34.49 11.30
C LEU A 45 52.44 34.85 9.85
N GLY A 46 51.45 35.28 9.05
CA GLY A 46 51.63 35.71 7.66
C GLY A 46 52.10 37.16 7.49
N ASP A 47 51.92 38.01 8.50
CA ASP A 47 52.39 39.40 8.46
C ASP A 47 53.86 39.50 8.90
N LYS A 48 54.73 39.92 7.98
CA LYS A 48 56.17 40.12 8.22
C LYS A 48 56.47 41.19 9.29
N ARG A 49 55.49 42.02 9.65
CA ARG A 49 55.63 43.08 10.67
C ARG A 49 55.31 42.58 12.07
N VAL A 50 54.69 41.41 12.22
CA VAL A 50 54.33 40.83 13.51
C VAL A 50 55.35 39.75 13.89
N ARG A 51 55.84 39.80 15.13
CA ARG A 51 56.84 38.85 15.64
C ARG A 51 56.24 38.01 16.75
N LEU A 52 55.71 36.85 16.37
CA LEU A 52 55.23 35.83 17.29
C LEU A 52 56.40 35.21 18.08
N GLN A 53 56.10 34.68 19.27
CA GLN A 53 57.08 33.92 20.03
C GLN A 53 57.59 32.70 19.25
N PRO A 54 58.87 32.31 19.39
CA PRO A 54 59.45 31.21 18.63
C PRO A 54 58.67 29.89 18.76
N GLU A 55 58.19 29.57 19.96
CA GLU A 55 57.43 28.34 20.22
C GLU A 55 56.03 28.40 19.59
N CYS A 56 55.31 29.51 19.73
CA CYS A 56 54.01 29.71 19.07
C CYS A 56 54.15 29.65 17.55
N LYS A 57 55.14 30.35 17.00
CA LYS A 57 55.44 30.36 15.56
C LYS A 57 55.72 28.96 15.03
N LYS A 58 56.57 28.20 15.73
CA LYS A 58 56.92 26.83 15.36
C LYS A 58 55.68 25.93 15.35
N ARG A 59 54.86 25.97 16.41
CA ARG A 59 53.65 25.13 16.54
C ARG A 59 52.58 25.47 15.49
N LEU A 60 52.42 26.75 15.17
CA LEU A 60 51.52 27.17 14.10
C LEU A 60 52.03 26.69 12.73
N GLN A 61 53.35 26.76 12.50
CA GLN A 61 53.97 26.27 11.27
C GLN A 61 53.87 24.74 11.15
N ASP A 62 54.14 24.00 12.23
CA ASP A 62 53.98 22.54 12.29
C ASP A 62 52.53 22.12 11.95
N ARG A 63 51.53 22.89 12.42
CA ARG A 63 50.12 22.68 12.03
C ARG A 63 49.86 22.99 10.56
N ILE A 64 50.45 24.04 10.00
CA ILE A 64 50.35 24.35 8.56
C ILE A 64 50.97 23.23 7.73
N ASP A 65 52.16 22.76 8.13
CA ASP A 65 52.90 21.73 7.41
C ASP A 65 52.20 20.38 7.49
N MET A 66 51.66 20.02 8.65
CA MET A 66 50.81 18.83 8.82
C MET A 66 49.53 18.91 7.98
N TRP A 67 48.89 20.08 7.90
CA TRP A 67 47.69 20.26 7.09
C TRP A 67 48.00 20.29 5.59
N SER A 68 49.15 20.83 5.21
CA SER A 68 49.68 20.80 3.84
C SER A 68 50.02 19.38 3.42
N TYR A 69 50.66 18.60 4.29
CA TYR A 69 50.94 17.18 4.09
C TYR A 69 49.65 16.36 3.98
N ALA A 70 48.68 16.56 4.88
CA ALA A 70 47.37 15.91 4.81
C ALA A 70 46.59 16.32 3.55
N ALA A 71 46.60 17.59 3.15
CA ALA A 71 45.97 18.06 1.92
C ALA A 71 46.65 17.48 0.67
N LYS A 72 47.97 17.28 0.71
CA LYS A 72 48.75 16.68 -0.36
C LYS A 72 48.54 15.16 -0.44
N GLU A 73 48.46 14.45 0.69
CA GLU A 73 48.06 13.04 0.70
C GLU A 73 46.61 12.82 0.24
N VAL A 74 45.69 13.73 0.58
CA VAL A 74 44.29 13.72 0.08
C VAL A 74 44.24 13.99 -1.43
N ALA A 75 45.14 14.83 -1.96
CA ALA A 75 45.23 15.13 -3.38
C ALA A 75 45.91 14.02 -4.20
N ASP A 76 46.96 13.39 -3.65
CA ASP A 76 47.78 12.39 -4.37
C ASP A 76 47.23 10.97 -4.26
N ASN A 77 46.49 10.60 -3.19
CA ASN A 77 46.04 9.21 -2.97
C ASN A 77 44.57 8.91 -3.32
N GLN A 78 43.76 9.84 -3.85
CA GLN A 78 42.32 9.62 -4.08
C GLN A 78 41.62 8.89 -2.91
N ILE A 79 41.98 9.17 -1.65
CA ILE A 79 41.23 8.62 -0.52
C ILE A 79 39.94 9.45 -0.46
N ASP A 80 38.93 8.97 -1.18
CA ASP A 80 37.60 9.53 -1.16
C ASP A 80 37.07 9.37 0.27
N THR A 81 37.07 10.46 1.04
CA THR A 81 36.31 10.55 2.31
C THR A 81 34.85 10.10 2.15
N GLY A 82 34.31 10.12 0.92
CA GLY A 82 33.06 9.50 0.53
C GLY A 82 33.07 7.97 0.60
N ASP A 83 34.10 7.28 0.10
CA ASP A 83 34.19 5.80 0.16
C ASP A 83 34.39 5.30 1.60
N LEU A 84 35.15 6.02 2.43
CA LEU A 84 35.28 5.70 3.86
C LEU A 84 33.94 5.84 4.58
N MET A 85 33.23 6.95 4.35
CA MET A 85 31.93 7.15 4.98
C MET A 85 30.88 6.19 4.41
N GLU A 86 30.89 5.90 3.11
CA GLU A 86 30.03 4.91 2.46
C GLU A 86 30.26 3.53 3.09
N CYS A 87 31.52 3.13 3.30
CA CYS A 87 31.85 1.90 4.03
C CYS A 87 31.34 1.92 5.47
N LEU A 88 31.55 3.02 6.20
CA LEU A 88 31.07 3.16 7.58
C LEU A 88 29.53 3.11 7.64
N VAL A 89 28.83 3.73 6.70
CA VAL A 89 27.37 3.70 6.59
C VAL A 89 26.87 2.30 6.24
N GLN A 90 27.52 1.61 5.31
CA GLN A 90 27.17 0.22 4.95
C GLN A 90 27.42 -0.76 6.10
N ASN A 91 28.36 -0.45 6.98
CA ASN A 91 28.81 -1.32 8.07
C ASN A 91 28.42 -0.83 9.47
N LYS A 92 27.63 0.26 9.60
CA LYS A 92 27.31 0.85 10.92
C LYS A 92 26.51 -0.05 11.85
N HIS A 93 25.95 -1.14 11.32
CA HIS A 93 25.15 -2.13 12.07
C HIS A 93 25.88 -3.46 12.26
N GLN A 94 27.16 -3.55 11.91
CA GLN A 94 27.99 -4.71 12.21
C GLN A 94 28.25 -4.79 13.72
N LYS A 95 28.39 -6.00 14.27
CA LYS A 95 28.61 -6.19 15.73
C LYS A 95 29.89 -5.53 16.23
N GLU A 96 30.84 -5.37 15.33
CA GLU A 96 32.15 -4.75 15.54
C GLU A 96 32.05 -3.22 15.62
N MET A 97 30.93 -2.61 15.18
CA MET A 97 30.67 -1.18 15.28
C MET A 97 30.09 -0.84 16.66
N ASN A 98 30.83 -0.05 17.46
CA ASN A 98 30.34 0.37 18.77
C ASN A 98 29.27 1.48 18.66
N ASP A 99 28.41 1.58 19.68
CA ASP A 99 27.28 2.51 19.70
C ASP A 99 27.69 3.98 19.51
N LYS A 100 28.85 4.38 20.05
CA LYS A 100 29.36 5.75 19.89
C LYS A 100 29.71 6.05 18.43
N CYS A 101 30.34 5.11 17.75
CA CYS A 101 30.68 5.21 16.34
C CYS A 101 29.40 5.16 15.48
N ALA A 102 28.48 4.25 15.76
CA ALA A 102 27.20 4.15 15.04
C ALA A 102 26.36 5.44 15.18
N VAL A 103 26.28 6.00 16.39
CA VAL A 103 25.64 7.31 16.66
C VAL A 103 26.41 8.43 15.97
N GLY A 104 27.74 8.40 15.96
CA GLY A 104 28.58 9.38 15.27
C GLY A 104 28.38 9.37 13.75
N VAL A 105 28.35 8.19 13.13
CA VAL A 105 28.04 7.98 11.70
C VAL A 105 26.62 8.46 11.40
N THR A 106 25.64 8.10 12.24
CA THR A 106 24.25 8.56 12.09
C THR A 106 24.13 10.08 12.24
N HIS A 107 24.81 10.66 13.22
CA HIS A 107 24.87 12.11 13.43
C HIS A 107 25.56 12.82 12.27
N PHE A 108 26.61 12.23 11.71
CA PHE A 108 27.25 12.70 10.49
C PHE A 108 26.30 12.65 9.29
N GLN A 109 25.56 11.55 9.10
CA GLN A 109 24.50 11.46 8.10
C GLN A 109 23.45 12.57 8.29
N LEU A 110 23.01 12.84 9.52
CA LEU A 110 22.04 13.89 9.85
C LEU A 110 22.60 15.32 9.74
N ILE A 111 23.88 15.56 10.01
CA ILE A 111 24.52 16.88 9.85
C ILE A 111 24.82 17.17 8.39
N GLN A 112 25.26 16.16 7.62
CA GLN A 112 25.38 16.31 6.18
C GLN A 112 24.03 16.71 5.56
N MET A 113 22.89 16.34 6.16
CA MET A 113 21.56 16.85 5.79
C MET A 113 21.38 18.37 5.83
N LYS A 114 22.24 19.10 6.54
CA LYS A 114 22.22 20.56 6.60
C LYS A 114 23.18 21.24 5.61
N ASP A 115 24.29 20.60 5.20
CA ASP A 115 25.35 21.17 4.33
C ASP A 115 25.89 20.18 3.25
N PHE A 116 24.99 19.46 2.56
CA PHE A 116 25.28 18.24 1.81
C PHE A 116 26.26 18.32 0.61
N ARG A 117 27.11 17.28 0.51
CA ARG A 117 27.76 16.80 -0.72
C ARG A 117 27.23 15.40 -1.05
N PHE A 118 26.50 15.20 -2.17
CA PHE A 118 26.22 13.86 -2.72
C PHE A 118 27.50 13.02 -2.85
N SER A 119 27.38 11.68 -2.78
CA SER A 119 28.47 10.77 -3.11
C SER A 119 29.07 11.15 -4.47
N TYR A 120 30.39 10.98 -4.64
CA TYR A 120 31.04 11.30 -5.91
C TYR A 120 30.40 10.51 -7.06
N LYS A 121 30.06 9.24 -6.81
CA LYS A 121 29.37 8.34 -7.75
C LYS A 121 28.01 8.89 -8.17
N PHE A 122 27.16 9.34 -7.23
CA PHE A 122 25.89 9.97 -7.56
C PHE A 122 26.08 11.26 -8.36
N LYS A 123 27.00 12.14 -7.94
CA LYS A 123 27.28 13.39 -8.67
C LYS A 123 27.68 13.11 -10.10
N MET A 124 28.62 12.21 -10.32
CA MET A 124 29.11 11.90 -11.66
C MET A 124 28.03 11.24 -12.51
N ALA A 125 27.23 10.34 -11.93
CA ALA A 125 26.19 9.65 -12.67
C ALA A 125 24.99 10.54 -13.02
N CYS A 126 24.60 11.46 -12.13
CA CYS A 126 23.36 12.23 -12.23
C CYS A 126 23.54 13.70 -12.65
N LYS A 127 24.77 14.22 -12.77
CA LYS A 127 25.03 15.65 -13.05
C LYS A 127 24.23 16.18 -14.25
N GLU A 128 24.28 15.48 -15.38
CA GLU A 128 23.61 15.91 -16.61
C GLU A 128 22.08 15.84 -16.48
N ASP A 129 21.57 14.75 -15.90
CA ASP A 129 20.14 14.55 -15.68
C ASP A 129 19.56 15.63 -14.76
N VAL A 130 20.28 15.98 -13.68
CA VAL A 130 19.86 17.04 -12.75
C VAL A 130 19.78 18.39 -13.43
N LEU A 131 20.81 18.77 -14.18
CA LEU A 131 20.86 20.05 -14.90
C LEU A 131 19.73 20.16 -15.94
N LYS A 132 19.36 19.04 -16.56
CA LYS A 132 18.33 18.98 -17.60
C LYS A 132 16.91 18.93 -17.05
N LEU A 133 16.67 18.16 -15.97
CA LEU A 133 15.33 17.76 -15.54
C LEU A 133 14.82 18.48 -14.29
N CYS A 134 15.72 19.00 -13.45
CA CYS A 134 15.36 19.51 -12.12
C CYS A 134 15.70 21.00 -11.98
N PRO A 135 14.90 21.90 -12.58
CA PRO A 135 15.09 23.33 -12.38
C PRO A 135 14.71 23.74 -10.93
N ASN A 136 15.42 24.71 -10.36
CA ASN A 136 15.10 25.34 -9.06
C ASN A 136 15.22 24.44 -7.82
N ILE A 137 16.24 23.58 -7.75
CA ILE A 137 16.60 22.80 -6.55
C ILE A 137 17.09 23.73 -5.44
N LYS A 138 16.55 23.59 -4.22
CA LYS A 138 17.00 24.33 -3.02
C LYS A 138 17.68 23.42 -1.99
N LYS A 139 17.28 22.15 -1.91
CA LYS A 139 17.80 21.16 -0.96
C LYS A 139 18.24 19.87 -1.68
N LYS A 140 19.16 19.10 -1.08
CA LYS A 140 19.60 17.78 -1.62
C LYS A 140 18.42 16.85 -1.85
N VAL A 141 17.52 16.78 -0.88
CA VAL A 141 16.31 15.95 -0.91
C VAL A 141 15.45 16.28 -2.15
N ASP A 142 15.40 17.55 -2.58
CA ASP A 142 14.63 17.97 -3.76
C ASP A 142 15.17 17.34 -5.05
N VAL A 143 16.48 17.06 -5.13
CA VAL A 143 17.08 16.39 -6.30
C VAL A 143 16.61 14.95 -6.38
N VAL A 144 16.69 14.23 -5.25
CA VAL A 144 16.27 12.83 -5.17
C VAL A 144 14.78 12.75 -5.48
N ILE A 145 13.95 13.59 -4.84
CA ILE A 145 12.51 13.69 -5.11
C ILE A 145 12.23 14.00 -6.59
N CYS A 146 12.93 14.97 -7.19
CA CYS A 146 12.71 15.35 -8.58
C CYS A 146 13.03 14.20 -9.55
N LEU A 147 14.22 13.60 -9.41
CA LEU A 147 14.65 12.51 -10.28
C LEU A 147 13.78 11.26 -10.05
N SER A 148 13.49 10.90 -8.81
CA SER A 148 12.68 9.72 -8.49
C SER A 148 11.23 9.88 -8.93
N THR A 149 10.66 11.08 -8.78
CA THR A 149 9.33 11.40 -9.32
C THR A 149 9.31 11.28 -10.84
N THR A 150 10.38 11.71 -11.52
CA THR A 150 10.50 11.57 -12.97
C THR A 150 10.55 10.10 -13.38
N VAL A 151 11.39 9.29 -12.74
CA VAL A 151 11.49 7.83 -12.98
C VAL A 151 10.16 7.13 -12.69
N ARG A 152 9.50 7.47 -11.58
CA ARG A 152 8.20 6.92 -11.20
C ARG A 152 7.14 7.25 -12.25
N ASN A 153 7.04 8.50 -12.68
CA ASN A 153 6.04 8.92 -13.66
C ASN A 153 6.27 8.24 -15.01
N ASP A 154 7.52 8.14 -15.47
CA ASP A 154 7.85 7.42 -16.70
C ASP A 154 7.52 5.92 -16.59
N THR A 155 7.73 5.33 -15.41
CA THR A 155 7.36 3.94 -15.10
C THR A 155 5.85 3.73 -15.11
N LEU A 156 5.07 4.65 -14.54
CA LEU A 156 3.61 4.57 -14.49
C LEU A 156 2.95 4.81 -15.86
N GLN A 157 3.64 5.54 -16.75
CA GLN A 157 3.18 5.81 -18.12
C GLN A 157 3.68 4.77 -19.13
N ASP A 158 4.33 3.68 -18.68
CA ASP A 158 4.93 2.65 -19.53
C ASP A 158 5.83 3.23 -20.65
N VAL A 159 6.55 4.30 -20.34
CA VAL A 159 7.46 4.95 -21.30
C VAL A 159 8.62 4.01 -21.60
N LYS A 160 8.83 3.67 -22.88
CA LYS A 160 9.89 2.76 -23.33
C LYS A 160 11.29 3.22 -22.91
N GLU A 161 11.54 4.53 -22.98
CA GLU A 161 12.81 5.13 -22.59
C GLU A 161 12.60 6.19 -21.51
N GLN A 162 13.04 5.88 -20.30
CA GLN A 162 12.95 6.80 -19.16
C GLN A 162 13.91 7.99 -19.35
N ARG A 163 13.44 9.18 -18.95
CA ARG A 163 14.16 10.45 -19.12
C ARG A 163 15.45 10.55 -18.32
N VAL A 164 15.49 9.95 -17.13
CA VAL A 164 16.69 9.89 -16.28
C VAL A 164 17.58 8.77 -16.78
N SER A 165 18.88 9.00 -16.98
CA SER A 165 19.80 8.01 -17.54
C SER A 165 19.93 6.73 -16.69
N VAL A 166 20.24 5.59 -17.31
CA VAL A 166 20.43 4.29 -16.60
C VAL A 166 21.47 4.42 -15.47
N LYS A 167 22.58 5.13 -15.74
CA LYS A 167 23.66 5.35 -14.77
C LYS A 167 23.16 6.15 -13.57
N CYS A 168 22.43 7.25 -13.82
CA CYS A 168 21.86 8.04 -12.74
C CYS A 168 20.81 7.25 -11.96
N ARG A 169 19.89 6.53 -12.62
CA ARG A 169 18.87 5.72 -11.94
C ARG A 169 19.48 4.68 -10.99
N LYS A 170 20.61 4.08 -11.37
CA LYS A 170 21.29 3.11 -10.50
C LYS A 170 21.83 3.75 -9.22
N GLN A 171 22.42 4.94 -9.30
CA GLN A 171 22.91 5.67 -8.13
C GLN A 171 21.76 6.32 -7.33
N LEU A 172 20.71 6.75 -8.01
CA LEU A 172 19.50 7.29 -7.39
C LEU A 172 18.84 6.27 -6.47
N ARG A 173 18.72 5.01 -6.91
CA ARG A 173 18.19 3.94 -6.06
C ARG A 173 19.01 3.73 -4.78
N VAL A 174 20.34 3.86 -4.86
CA VAL A 174 21.20 3.74 -3.66
C VAL A 174 20.87 4.86 -2.67
N GLU A 175 20.79 6.11 -3.15
CA GLU A 175 20.45 7.24 -2.28
C GLU A 175 19.01 7.12 -1.74
N GLU A 176 18.04 6.65 -2.53
CA GLU A 176 16.65 6.42 -2.07
C GLU A 176 16.58 5.35 -0.97
N LEU A 177 17.31 4.24 -1.15
CA LEU A 177 17.38 3.16 -0.16
C LEU A 177 18.09 3.59 1.13
N GLU A 178 19.15 4.40 1.03
CA GLU A 178 19.82 4.97 2.20
C GLU A 178 18.90 5.96 2.95
N MET A 179 18.08 6.72 2.22
CA MET A 179 17.10 7.61 2.84
C MET A 179 15.98 6.85 3.56
N SER A 180 15.54 5.70 3.04
CA SER A 180 14.49 4.89 3.68
C SER A 180 14.98 4.11 4.91
N GLU A 181 16.26 4.21 5.26
CA GLU A 181 16.80 3.62 6.48
C GLU A 181 16.31 4.32 7.76
N ASP A 182 16.22 5.65 7.76
CA ASP A 182 15.86 6.41 8.95
C ASP A 182 14.82 7.44 8.57
N ILE A 183 13.67 7.38 9.21
CA ILE A 183 12.55 8.31 8.98
C ILE A 183 12.97 9.78 9.01
N ARG A 184 14.00 10.13 9.79
CA ARG A 184 14.52 11.50 9.89
C ARG A 184 15.18 11.99 8.59
N LEU A 185 15.56 11.08 7.70
CA LEU A 185 16.08 11.36 6.36
C LEU A 185 14.96 11.65 5.35
N GLU A 186 13.70 11.44 5.74
CA GLU A 186 12.50 11.80 5.00
C GLU A 186 11.68 12.87 5.75
N PRO A 187 12.05 14.17 5.65
CA PRO A 187 11.46 15.23 6.48
C PRO A 187 9.94 15.31 6.40
N GLU A 188 9.34 15.13 5.22
CA GLU A 188 7.89 15.16 5.06
C GLU A 188 7.17 14.03 5.81
N LEU A 189 7.77 12.83 5.83
CA LEU A 189 7.24 11.67 6.54
C LEU A 189 7.44 11.86 8.05
N TYR A 190 8.66 12.22 8.48
CA TYR A 190 8.98 12.47 9.89
C TYR A 190 8.09 13.55 10.50
N ASP A 191 7.95 14.71 9.85
CA ASP A 191 7.15 15.82 10.38
C ASP A 191 5.67 15.46 10.48
N SER A 192 5.17 14.68 9.51
CA SER A 192 3.79 14.20 9.50
C SER A 192 3.52 13.14 10.57
N CYS A 193 4.53 12.37 10.95
CA CYS A 193 4.42 11.25 11.90
C CYS A 193 4.99 11.54 13.30
N LYS A 194 5.59 12.71 13.54
CA LYS A 194 6.29 13.05 14.79
C LYS A 194 5.46 12.79 16.05
N GLN A 195 4.17 13.16 16.02
CA GLN A 195 3.26 12.93 17.14
C GLN A 195 3.02 11.43 17.38
N ASP A 196 2.82 10.66 16.31
CA ASP A 196 2.58 9.22 16.39
C ASP A 196 3.83 8.45 16.79
N ILE A 197 5.02 8.88 16.36
CA ILE A 197 6.30 8.30 16.82
C ILE A 197 6.42 8.42 18.35
N ASN A 198 6.16 9.61 18.90
CA ASN A 198 6.25 9.83 20.35
C ASN A 198 5.20 9.04 21.14
N ARG A 199 4.02 8.82 20.57
CA ARG A 199 2.89 8.15 21.24
C ARG A 199 2.94 6.63 21.13
N LEU A 200 3.28 6.11 19.95
CA LEU A 200 3.17 4.70 19.58
C LEU A 200 4.52 3.99 19.51
N CYS A 201 5.61 4.73 19.25
CA CYS A 201 6.96 4.18 19.08
C CYS A 201 8.03 4.81 20.03
N PRO A 202 7.73 5.14 21.30
CA PRO A 202 8.65 5.92 22.16
C PRO A 202 9.98 5.22 22.47
N ASN A 203 10.00 3.88 22.47
CA ASN A 203 11.17 3.06 22.82
C ASN A 203 11.83 2.40 21.60
N ILE A 204 11.49 2.84 20.39
CA ILE A 204 12.06 2.30 19.15
C ILE A 204 13.27 3.13 18.74
N ALA A 205 14.42 2.47 18.56
CA ALA A 205 15.63 3.12 18.10
C ALA A 205 15.46 3.66 16.66
N PHE A 206 16.10 4.79 16.38
CA PHE A 206 16.18 5.34 15.02
C PHE A 206 17.20 4.56 14.18
N GLY A 207 17.06 4.66 12.86
CA GLY A 207 17.82 3.89 11.88
C GLY A 207 17.23 2.49 11.65
N ASN A 208 17.85 1.73 10.74
CA ASN A 208 17.46 0.35 10.46
C ASN A 208 15.97 0.15 10.04
N ALA A 209 15.33 1.21 9.58
CA ALA A 209 13.90 1.35 9.31
C ALA A 209 12.99 0.99 10.51
N GLN A 210 13.49 0.93 11.74
CA GLN A 210 12.73 0.38 12.88
C GLN A 210 11.51 1.25 13.24
N VAL A 211 11.67 2.58 13.25
CA VAL A 211 10.56 3.51 13.49
C VAL A 211 9.51 3.40 12.37
N ILE A 212 9.95 3.27 11.11
CA ILE A 212 9.05 3.10 9.96
C ILE A 212 8.24 1.80 10.09
N GLU A 213 8.90 0.69 10.45
CA GLU A 213 8.21 -0.59 10.67
C GLU A 213 7.24 -0.53 11.86
N CYS A 214 7.58 0.16 12.94
CA CYS A 214 6.67 0.40 14.06
C CYS A 214 5.42 1.19 13.64
N LEU A 215 5.58 2.23 12.82
CA LEU A 215 4.44 3.00 12.29
C LEU A 215 3.56 2.13 11.38
N LYS A 216 4.16 1.31 10.50
CA LYS A 216 3.42 0.34 9.66
C LYS A 216 2.62 -0.67 10.48
N GLU A 217 3.19 -1.16 11.59
CA GLU A 217 2.51 -2.09 12.51
C GLU A 217 1.36 -1.44 13.27
N ASN A 218 1.47 -0.14 13.59
CA ASN A 218 0.46 0.61 14.32
C ASN A 218 -0.45 1.45 13.41
N LYS A 219 -0.54 1.13 12.12
CA LYS A 219 -1.22 1.94 11.10
C LYS A 219 -2.65 2.36 11.47
N LYS A 220 -3.44 1.46 12.08
CA LYS A 220 -4.83 1.75 12.50
C LYS A 220 -4.96 2.83 13.57
N GLN A 221 -3.88 3.10 14.31
CA GLN A 221 -3.87 4.08 15.40
C GLN A 221 -3.20 5.39 14.99
N LEU A 222 -2.65 5.49 13.78
CA LEU A 222 -1.96 6.69 13.31
C LEU A 222 -2.94 7.86 13.13
N THR A 223 -2.44 9.07 13.29
CA THR A 223 -3.16 10.26 12.82
C THR A 223 -3.36 10.19 11.31
N GLN A 224 -4.44 10.78 10.79
CA GLN A 224 -4.78 10.76 9.36
C GLN A 224 -3.59 11.17 8.47
N ARG A 225 -2.87 12.21 8.87
CA ARG A 225 -1.73 12.74 8.13
C ARG A 225 -0.55 11.76 8.10
N CYS A 226 -0.23 11.11 9.23
CA CYS A 226 0.82 10.11 9.27
C CYS A 226 0.40 8.85 8.50
N HIS A 227 -0.84 8.39 8.69
CA HIS A 227 -1.40 7.25 7.99
C HIS A 227 -1.27 7.39 6.46
N GLN A 228 -1.69 8.52 5.89
CA GLN A 228 -1.56 8.83 4.46
C GLN A 228 -0.11 8.71 3.96
N ARG A 229 0.85 9.24 4.73
CA ARG A 229 2.27 9.23 4.33
C ARG A 229 2.87 7.83 4.43
N VAL A 230 2.53 7.06 5.46
CA VAL A 230 2.94 5.66 5.62
C VAL A 230 2.33 4.79 4.52
N PHE A 231 1.03 4.96 4.22
CA PHE A 231 0.37 4.24 3.13
C PHE A 231 1.02 4.54 1.78
N LYS A 232 1.38 5.81 1.52
CA LYS A 232 2.07 6.20 0.29
C LYS A 232 3.48 5.61 0.18
N LEU A 233 4.20 5.55 1.30
CA LEU A 233 5.50 4.87 1.38
C LEU A 233 5.34 3.37 1.04
N GLN A 234 4.34 2.69 1.62
CA GLN A 234 4.05 1.28 1.33
C GLN A 234 3.67 1.06 -0.14
N GLU A 235 2.90 1.98 -0.76
CA GLU A 235 2.60 1.88 -2.19
C GLU A 235 3.89 1.92 -3.04
N VAL A 236 4.84 2.79 -2.68
CA VAL A 236 6.14 2.88 -3.37
C VAL A 236 6.97 1.61 -3.17
N GLU A 237 7.09 1.12 -1.94
CA GLU A 237 7.81 -0.12 -1.62
C GLU A 237 7.21 -1.35 -2.30
N MET A 238 5.88 -1.42 -2.45
CA MET A 238 5.22 -2.53 -3.14
C MET A 238 5.42 -2.49 -4.66
N MET A 239 5.54 -1.29 -5.24
CA MET A 239 5.85 -1.11 -6.66
C MET A 239 7.31 -1.40 -6.98
N ASP A 240 8.23 -1.07 -6.08
CA ASP A 240 9.67 -1.35 -6.19
C ASP A 240 10.22 -1.90 -4.86
N PRO A 241 10.20 -3.24 -4.68
CA PRO A 241 10.68 -3.88 -3.45
C PRO A 241 12.16 -3.62 -3.11
N GLU A 242 12.97 -3.12 -4.04
CA GLU A 242 14.35 -2.70 -3.73
C GLU A 242 14.42 -1.44 -2.87
N LEU A 243 13.34 -0.65 -2.82
CA LEU A 243 13.26 0.56 -1.98
C LEU A 243 12.83 0.26 -0.53
N ASP A 244 12.37 -0.96 -0.26
CA ASP A 244 12.07 -1.43 1.09
C ASP A 244 13.36 -1.82 1.81
N TYR A 245 13.94 -0.85 2.53
CA TYR A 245 15.17 -1.03 3.29
C TYR A 245 15.14 -2.27 4.18
N GLN A 246 14.01 -2.49 4.87
CA GLN A 246 13.89 -3.58 5.82
C GLN A 246 13.89 -4.94 5.12
N LEU A 247 13.15 -5.07 4.01
CA LEU A 247 13.18 -6.28 3.19
C LEU A 247 14.58 -6.54 2.64
N MET A 248 15.21 -5.54 2.01
CA MET A 248 16.52 -5.68 1.39
C MET A 248 17.62 -6.02 2.41
N ARG A 249 17.55 -5.44 3.61
CA ARG A 249 18.49 -5.73 4.69
C ARG A 249 18.29 -7.13 5.25
N VAL A 250 17.08 -7.48 5.65
CA VAL A 250 16.78 -8.79 6.30
C VAL A 250 16.98 -9.93 5.32
N CYS A 251 16.60 -9.76 4.05
CA CYS A 251 16.71 -10.78 3.02
C CYS A 251 18.00 -10.73 2.20
N LYS A 252 18.98 -9.87 2.53
CA LYS A 252 20.21 -9.65 1.74
C LYS A 252 20.89 -10.94 1.28
N GLN A 253 21.05 -11.91 2.19
CA GLN A 253 21.71 -13.19 1.87
C GLN A 253 20.83 -14.08 0.98
N MET A 254 19.51 -14.08 1.21
CA MET A 254 18.56 -14.87 0.44
C MET A 254 18.40 -14.33 -0.98
N ILE A 255 18.41 -13.00 -1.14
CA ILE A 255 18.43 -12.34 -2.44
C ILE A 255 19.67 -12.77 -3.24
N LYS A 256 20.86 -12.74 -2.63
CA LYS A 256 22.10 -13.20 -3.27
C LYS A 256 22.09 -14.69 -3.63
N ARG A 257 21.33 -15.50 -2.89
CA ARG A 257 21.29 -16.95 -3.08
C ARG A 257 20.28 -17.38 -4.15
N PHE A 258 19.11 -16.76 -4.16
CA PHE A 258 17.98 -17.22 -4.98
C PHE A 258 17.61 -16.25 -6.11
N CYS A 259 17.96 -14.98 -6.01
CA CYS A 259 17.38 -13.91 -6.82
C CYS A 259 18.45 -13.01 -7.49
N THR A 260 19.60 -13.56 -7.86
CA THR A 260 20.69 -12.80 -8.50
C THR A 260 20.32 -12.15 -9.83
N GLU A 261 19.37 -12.75 -10.55
CA GLU A 261 18.91 -12.30 -11.87
C GLU A 261 17.55 -11.60 -11.84
N ALA A 262 16.91 -11.54 -10.67
CA ALA A 262 15.61 -10.89 -10.55
C ALA A 262 15.79 -9.38 -10.71
N ASP A 263 14.90 -8.78 -11.51
CA ASP A 263 14.81 -7.32 -11.59
C ASP A 263 14.15 -6.75 -10.33
N ALA A 264 14.31 -5.44 -10.14
CA ALA A 264 13.80 -4.74 -8.96
C ALA A 264 12.31 -5.01 -8.70
N LYS A 265 11.50 -5.03 -9.76
CA LYS A 265 10.04 -5.24 -9.69
C LYS A 265 9.64 -6.66 -9.29
N ASN A 266 10.43 -7.68 -9.68
CA ASN A 266 10.12 -9.07 -9.36
C ASN A 266 10.90 -9.61 -8.14
N MET A 267 11.66 -8.76 -7.43
CA MET A 267 12.43 -9.18 -6.26
C MET A 267 11.56 -9.88 -5.20
N LEU A 268 10.43 -9.27 -4.82
CA LEU A 268 9.51 -9.89 -3.85
C LEU A 268 8.87 -11.17 -4.41
N LEU A 269 8.56 -11.23 -5.70
CA LEU A 269 8.02 -12.43 -6.35
C LEU A 269 9.02 -13.59 -6.29
N CYS A 270 10.29 -13.34 -6.61
CA CYS A 270 11.35 -14.34 -6.51
C CYS A 270 11.52 -14.86 -5.08
N LEU A 271 11.51 -13.94 -4.10
CA LEU A 271 11.58 -14.31 -2.68
C LEU A 271 10.37 -15.16 -2.25
N LYS A 272 9.16 -14.83 -2.71
CA LYS A 272 7.94 -15.63 -2.47
C LYS A 272 8.06 -17.04 -3.03
N GLN A 273 8.55 -17.20 -4.26
CA GLN A 273 8.71 -18.52 -4.91
C GLN A 273 9.68 -19.42 -4.15
N ASN A 274 10.70 -18.84 -3.53
CA ASN A 274 11.72 -19.58 -2.77
C ASN A 274 11.45 -19.63 -1.26
N LYS A 275 10.35 -19.03 -0.78
CA LYS A 275 10.01 -18.84 0.65
C LYS A 275 10.02 -20.13 1.48
N ASN A 276 9.64 -21.25 0.85
CA ASN A 276 9.53 -22.55 1.51
C ASN A 276 10.75 -23.45 1.31
N SER A 277 11.83 -22.94 0.69
CA SER A 277 13.10 -23.65 0.63
C SER A 277 13.65 -23.87 2.04
N GLU A 278 14.20 -25.05 2.32
CA GLU A 278 14.90 -25.35 3.58
C GLU A 278 16.08 -24.41 3.85
N LEU A 279 16.63 -23.84 2.79
CA LEU A 279 17.75 -22.91 2.80
C LEU A 279 17.34 -21.45 3.02
N MET A 280 16.04 -21.18 3.19
CA MET A 280 15.49 -19.86 3.44
C MET A 280 15.71 -19.44 4.90
N ASP A 281 16.31 -18.27 5.11
CA ASP A 281 16.49 -17.70 6.44
C ASP A 281 15.13 -17.42 7.12
N PRO A 282 14.90 -17.88 8.37
CA PRO A 282 13.62 -17.70 9.05
C PRO A 282 13.19 -16.23 9.21
N LYS A 283 14.11 -15.29 9.42
CA LYS A 283 13.78 -13.86 9.53
C LYS A 283 13.37 -13.30 8.18
N CYS A 284 14.05 -13.69 7.10
CA CYS A 284 13.63 -13.35 5.74
C CYS A 284 12.25 -13.95 5.42
N LYS A 285 12.00 -15.23 5.77
CA LYS A 285 10.69 -15.87 5.61
C LYS A 285 9.57 -15.10 6.33
N GLN A 286 9.83 -14.64 7.56
CA GLN A 286 8.89 -13.80 8.30
C GLN A 286 8.67 -12.44 7.62
N MET A 287 9.74 -11.81 7.12
CA MET A 287 9.64 -10.54 6.39
C MET A 287 8.81 -10.67 5.10
N ILE A 288 9.06 -11.71 4.29
CA ILE A 288 8.28 -12.02 3.09
C ILE A 288 6.79 -12.18 3.46
N THR A 289 6.50 -12.90 4.54
CA THR A 289 5.12 -13.09 5.03
C THR A 289 4.49 -11.74 5.43
N LYS A 290 5.20 -10.88 6.16
CA LYS A 290 4.73 -9.55 6.55
C LYS A 290 4.38 -8.70 5.32
N ARG A 291 5.18 -8.78 4.26
CA ARG A 291 4.90 -8.08 2.99
C ARG A 291 3.71 -8.69 2.25
N GLN A 292 3.58 -10.02 2.18
CA GLN A 292 2.38 -10.67 1.61
C GLN A 292 1.09 -10.27 2.35
N ILE A 293 1.10 -10.23 3.70
CA ILE A 293 -0.04 -9.75 4.49
C ILE A 293 -0.40 -8.32 4.06
N THR A 294 0.62 -7.44 3.98
CA THR A 294 0.43 -6.04 3.57
C THR A 294 -0.19 -5.93 2.17
N GLN A 295 0.30 -6.71 1.19
CA GLN A 295 -0.27 -6.76 -0.17
C GLN A 295 -1.76 -7.09 -0.16
N ASN A 296 -2.21 -7.95 0.74
CA ASN A 296 -3.60 -8.36 0.80
C ASN A 296 -4.49 -7.37 1.58
N THR A 297 -3.92 -6.46 2.36
CA THR A 297 -4.72 -5.45 3.10
C THR A 297 -5.36 -4.37 2.23
N ASP A 298 -4.85 -4.11 1.02
CA ASP A 298 -5.46 -3.16 0.09
C ASP A 298 -5.03 -3.47 -1.34
N TYR A 299 -5.98 -3.42 -2.29
CA TYR A 299 -5.69 -3.72 -3.71
C TYR A 299 -4.64 -2.77 -4.31
N ARG A 300 -4.47 -1.56 -3.76
CA ARG A 300 -3.47 -0.58 -4.20
C ARG A 300 -2.06 -0.96 -3.77
N LEU A 301 -1.92 -1.76 -2.71
CA LEU A 301 -0.65 -2.31 -2.22
C LEU A 301 -0.27 -3.62 -2.92
N ASN A 302 -1.09 -4.11 -3.85
CA ASN A 302 -0.79 -5.28 -4.68
C ASN A 302 -0.74 -4.87 -6.17
N PRO A 303 0.44 -4.54 -6.71
CA PRO A 303 0.55 -4.02 -8.08
C PRO A 303 0.15 -5.04 -9.15
N VAL A 304 0.42 -6.33 -8.90
CA VAL A 304 0.05 -7.42 -9.82
C VAL A 304 -1.47 -7.54 -9.89
N LEU A 305 -2.14 -7.55 -8.74
CA LEU A 305 -3.60 -7.58 -8.66
C LEU A 305 -4.22 -6.32 -9.30
N ARG A 306 -3.73 -5.13 -8.95
CA ARG A 306 -4.23 -3.86 -9.49
C ARG A 306 -4.16 -3.81 -11.01
N LYS A 307 -3.09 -4.37 -11.59
CA LYS A 307 -2.91 -4.46 -13.04
C LYS A 307 -3.88 -5.48 -13.67
N ALA A 308 -3.93 -6.71 -13.15
CA ALA A 308 -4.75 -7.78 -13.71
C ALA A 308 -6.25 -7.52 -13.57
N CYS A 309 -6.68 -6.95 -12.44
CA CYS A 309 -8.08 -6.68 -12.13
C CYS A 309 -8.51 -5.24 -12.44
N LYS A 310 -7.75 -4.51 -13.27
CA LYS A 310 -7.98 -3.07 -13.56
C LYS A 310 -9.41 -2.77 -14.03
N ALA A 311 -9.99 -3.64 -14.85
CA ALA A 311 -11.36 -3.48 -15.36
C ALA A 311 -12.42 -4.04 -14.40
N ASP A 312 -12.09 -5.08 -13.63
CA ASP A 312 -13.05 -5.81 -12.79
C ASP A 312 -13.33 -5.09 -11.47
N ILE A 313 -12.32 -4.43 -10.88
CA ILE A 313 -12.45 -3.67 -9.63
C ILE A 313 -13.57 -2.60 -9.71
N PRO A 314 -13.54 -1.64 -10.65
CA PRO A 314 -14.61 -0.64 -10.76
C PRO A 314 -15.92 -1.26 -11.26
N LYS A 315 -15.88 -2.36 -12.01
CA LYS A 315 -17.10 -3.02 -12.51
C LYS A 315 -17.90 -3.71 -11.41
N PHE A 316 -17.22 -4.40 -10.49
CA PHE A 316 -17.88 -5.27 -9.50
C PHE A 316 -17.82 -4.75 -8.08
N CYS A 317 -16.81 -3.96 -7.72
CA CYS A 317 -16.56 -3.54 -6.34
C CYS A 317 -16.75 -2.03 -6.12
N GLN A 318 -17.41 -1.34 -7.04
CA GLN A 318 -17.63 0.12 -6.98
C GLN A 318 -18.28 0.60 -5.68
N SER A 319 -19.21 -0.18 -5.12
CA SER A 319 -19.89 0.16 -3.87
C SER A 319 -18.93 0.27 -2.68
N ILE A 320 -17.83 -0.50 -2.69
CA ILE A 320 -16.76 -0.45 -1.69
C ILE A 320 -15.89 0.77 -1.94
N LEU A 321 -15.53 1.02 -3.21
CA LEU A 321 -14.74 2.19 -3.60
C LEU A 321 -15.43 3.51 -3.24
N ASN A 322 -16.76 3.59 -3.39
CA ASN A 322 -17.52 4.78 -3.02
C ASN A 322 -17.54 5.06 -1.52
N ARG A 323 -17.25 4.05 -0.69
CA ARG A 323 -17.13 4.19 0.78
C ARG A 323 -15.70 4.49 1.22
N ALA A 324 -14.73 4.33 0.31
CA ALA A 324 -13.35 4.68 0.57
C ALA A 324 -13.20 6.20 0.53
N SER A 325 -12.73 6.82 1.61
CA SER A 325 -11.90 8.01 1.45
C SER A 325 -10.59 7.58 0.81
N ASP A 326 -10.08 8.30 -0.18
CA ASP A 326 -8.85 7.95 -0.93
C ASP A 326 -7.64 7.62 -0.03
N ASP A 327 -7.68 8.05 1.24
CA ASP A 327 -6.57 8.03 2.18
C ASP A 327 -6.62 6.93 3.26
N ASN A 328 -7.69 6.13 3.28
CA ASN A 328 -7.85 5.02 4.24
C ASN A 328 -7.75 3.68 3.51
N GLU A 329 -7.12 2.71 4.17
CA GLU A 329 -7.03 1.33 3.66
C GLU A 329 -8.42 0.69 3.65
N LEU A 330 -8.67 -0.15 2.65
CA LEU A 330 -9.94 -0.87 2.53
C LEU A 330 -9.96 -2.20 3.27
N GLU A 331 -8.96 -2.49 4.09
CA GLU A 331 -8.83 -3.71 4.92
C GLU A 331 -9.11 -5.02 4.17
N GLY A 332 -8.72 -5.11 2.90
CA GLY A 332 -8.92 -6.29 2.06
C GLY A 332 -10.35 -6.46 1.51
N GLN A 333 -11.26 -5.51 1.73
CA GLN A 333 -12.66 -5.59 1.26
C GLN A 333 -12.78 -5.72 -0.26
N VAL A 334 -11.91 -5.04 -1.02
CA VAL A 334 -11.90 -5.17 -2.49
C VAL A 334 -11.46 -6.57 -2.92
N ILE A 335 -10.46 -7.15 -2.24
CA ILE A 335 -10.01 -8.52 -2.51
C ILE A 335 -11.11 -9.52 -2.16
N SER A 336 -11.76 -9.37 -1.01
CA SER A 336 -12.92 -10.19 -0.61
C SER A 336 -14.06 -10.11 -1.64
N CYS A 337 -14.37 -8.91 -2.14
CA CYS A 337 -15.33 -8.74 -3.23
C CYS A 337 -14.93 -9.52 -4.51
N LEU A 338 -13.66 -9.42 -4.92
CA LEU A 338 -13.16 -10.14 -6.09
C LEU A 338 -13.18 -11.66 -5.89
N LYS A 339 -12.85 -12.17 -4.69
CA LYS A 339 -12.96 -13.61 -4.34
C LYS A 339 -14.40 -14.12 -4.52
N LEU A 340 -15.40 -13.37 -4.09
CA LEU A 340 -16.81 -13.73 -4.33
C LEU A 340 -17.15 -13.75 -5.82
N LYS A 341 -16.62 -12.82 -6.62
CA LYS A 341 -16.83 -12.80 -8.07
C LYS A 341 -16.07 -13.88 -8.83
N TYR A 342 -14.94 -14.33 -8.29
CA TYR A 342 -14.25 -15.54 -8.74
C TYR A 342 -15.14 -16.76 -8.55
N ALA A 343 -15.76 -16.91 -7.37
CA ALA A 343 -16.67 -18.02 -7.10
C ALA A 343 -17.92 -18.01 -8.01
N ASP A 344 -18.38 -16.81 -8.39
CA ASP A 344 -19.48 -16.63 -9.35
C ASP A 344 -19.03 -16.78 -10.84
N GLN A 345 -17.74 -17.00 -11.11
CA GLN A 345 -17.13 -17.06 -12.45
C GLN A 345 -17.36 -15.80 -13.31
N ARG A 346 -17.29 -14.61 -12.70
CA ARG A 346 -17.62 -13.33 -13.38
C ARG A 346 -16.41 -12.45 -13.72
N LEU A 347 -15.22 -12.84 -13.29
CA LEU A 347 -13.99 -12.06 -13.51
C LEU A 347 -13.44 -12.22 -14.93
N SER A 348 -12.61 -11.27 -15.35
CA SER A 348 -11.79 -11.43 -16.56
C SER A 348 -10.72 -12.52 -16.35
N PRO A 349 -10.20 -13.16 -17.43
CA PRO A 349 -9.21 -14.24 -17.29
C PRO A 349 -7.96 -13.82 -16.49
N ASP A 350 -7.40 -12.64 -16.78
CA ASP A 350 -6.21 -12.15 -16.07
C ASP A 350 -6.48 -11.95 -14.57
N CYS A 351 -7.64 -11.38 -14.23
CA CYS A 351 -8.04 -11.19 -12.83
C CYS A 351 -8.37 -12.52 -12.14
N GLU A 352 -9.04 -13.45 -12.83
CA GLU A 352 -9.34 -14.80 -12.35
C GLU A 352 -8.06 -15.54 -11.96
N ASP A 353 -7.03 -15.49 -12.80
CA ASP A 353 -5.73 -16.12 -12.52
C ASP A 353 -5.05 -15.52 -11.28
N GLN A 354 -5.07 -14.19 -11.12
CA GLN A 354 -4.47 -13.54 -9.94
C GLN A 354 -5.27 -13.79 -8.66
N ILE A 355 -6.59 -13.81 -8.72
CA ILE A 355 -7.42 -14.15 -7.55
C ILE A 355 -7.26 -15.61 -7.17
N ARG A 356 -7.09 -16.53 -8.13
CA ARG A 356 -6.75 -17.93 -7.83
C ARG A 356 -5.45 -18.04 -7.04
N VAL A 357 -4.40 -17.30 -7.41
CA VAL A 357 -3.14 -17.27 -6.66
C VAL A 357 -3.35 -16.73 -5.25
N ILE A 358 -4.12 -15.66 -5.08
CA ILE A 358 -4.43 -15.10 -3.75
C ILE A 358 -5.20 -16.12 -2.88
N LEU A 359 -6.18 -16.80 -3.45
CA LEU A 359 -6.96 -17.84 -2.76
C LEU A 359 -6.09 -19.02 -2.33
N GLN A 360 -5.18 -19.47 -3.20
CA GLN A 360 -4.21 -20.52 -2.88
C GLN A 360 -3.28 -20.12 -1.74
N GLU A 361 -2.71 -18.91 -1.80
CA GLU A 361 -1.82 -18.41 -0.77
C GLU A 361 -2.56 -18.24 0.57
N SER A 362 -3.79 -17.72 0.58
CA SER A 362 -4.58 -17.60 1.80
C SER A 362 -4.99 -18.95 2.39
N ALA A 363 -5.34 -19.92 1.54
CA ALA A 363 -5.72 -21.25 1.99
C ALA A 363 -4.58 -22.01 2.68
N LEU A 364 -3.32 -21.69 2.35
CA LEU A 364 -2.13 -22.25 3.03
C LEU A 364 -1.73 -21.44 4.27
N ASP A 365 -1.93 -20.13 4.27
CA ASP A 365 -1.60 -19.23 5.38
C ASP A 365 -2.74 -18.24 5.64
N TYR A 366 -3.58 -18.58 6.61
CA TYR A 366 -4.79 -17.84 7.00
C TYR A 366 -4.53 -16.36 7.36
N ARG A 367 -3.27 -15.98 7.66
CA ARG A 367 -2.87 -14.58 7.92
C ARG A 367 -2.89 -13.72 6.67
N LEU A 368 -2.84 -14.34 5.50
CA LEU A 368 -2.93 -13.67 4.21
C LEU A 368 -4.37 -13.32 3.82
N ASP A 369 -5.38 -13.70 4.62
CA ASP A 369 -6.75 -13.22 4.48
C ASP A 369 -7.08 -12.17 5.56
N PRO A 370 -7.09 -10.87 5.22
CA PRO A 370 -7.37 -9.82 6.20
C PRO A 370 -8.80 -9.85 6.76
N GLN A 371 -9.80 -10.28 5.99
CA GLN A 371 -11.17 -10.35 6.50
C GLN A 371 -11.30 -11.48 7.51
N LEU A 372 -10.66 -12.63 7.25
CA LEU A 372 -10.57 -13.70 8.21
C LEU A 372 -9.82 -13.26 9.49
N GLN A 373 -8.69 -12.55 9.37
CA GLN A 373 -7.98 -12.01 10.54
C GLN A 373 -8.87 -11.06 11.35
N VAL A 374 -9.56 -10.12 10.70
CA VAL A 374 -10.40 -9.13 11.38
C VAL A 374 -11.58 -9.79 12.09
N HIS A 375 -12.24 -10.77 11.46
CA HIS A 375 -13.50 -11.31 11.97
C HIS A 375 -13.36 -12.58 12.81
N CYS A 376 -12.29 -13.36 12.66
CA CYS A 376 -12.13 -14.68 13.30
C CYS A 376 -11.00 -14.77 14.32
N THR A 377 -10.36 -13.67 14.73
CA THR A 377 -9.22 -13.73 15.69
C THR A 377 -9.58 -14.45 17.00
N GLU A 378 -10.77 -14.19 17.56
CA GLU A 378 -11.23 -14.84 18.80
C GLU A 378 -11.51 -16.33 18.59
N GLU A 379 -12.24 -16.69 17.53
CA GLU A 379 -12.51 -18.07 17.15
C GLU A 379 -11.24 -18.88 16.94
N ILE A 380 -10.26 -18.34 16.21
CA ILE A 380 -8.99 -19.02 15.95
C ILE A 380 -8.27 -19.30 17.26
N SER A 381 -8.22 -18.30 18.15
CA SER A 381 -7.58 -18.44 19.47
C SER A 381 -8.30 -19.44 20.39
N ARG A 382 -9.61 -19.63 20.22
CA ARG A 382 -10.43 -20.50 21.08
C ARG A 382 -10.58 -21.92 20.54
N LEU A 383 -10.75 -22.07 19.23
CA LEU A 383 -11.10 -23.34 18.57
C LEU A 383 -9.92 -23.99 17.86
N CYS A 384 -8.95 -23.20 17.40
CA CYS A 384 -7.86 -23.63 16.52
C CYS A 384 -6.48 -23.21 17.05
N ALA A 385 -6.34 -23.17 18.37
CA ALA A 385 -5.15 -22.65 19.05
C ALA A 385 -3.90 -23.48 18.76
N GLU A 386 -4.06 -24.81 18.67
CA GLU A 386 -2.97 -25.74 18.40
C GLU A 386 -2.44 -25.57 16.97
N GLU A 387 -3.34 -25.53 15.99
CA GLU A 387 -3.02 -25.30 14.59
C GLU A 387 -2.40 -23.92 14.36
N ALA A 388 -2.90 -22.90 15.05
CA ALA A 388 -2.34 -21.55 14.98
C ALA A 388 -0.94 -21.46 15.63
N ALA A 389 -0.70 -22.21 16.73
CA ALA A 389 0.58 -22.23 17.42
C ALA A 389 1.69 -22.92 16.62
N ALA A 390 1.33 -23.90 15.77
CA ALA A 390 2.29 -24.55 14.87
C ALA A 390 2.92 -23.56 13.85
N GLN A 391 2.22 -22.47 13.53
CA GLN A 391 2.65 -21.44 12.55
C GLN A 391 3.04 -22.02 11.18
N GLU A 392 2.51 -23.19 10.85
CA GLU A 392 2.78 -23.89 9.60
C GLU A 392 1.92 -23.34 8.46
N GLN A 393 2.49 -23.30 7.25
CA GLN A 393 1.79 -22.87 6.03
C GLN A 393 1.15 -24.07 5.33
N THR A 394 0.36 -24.82 6.09
CA THR A 394 -0.24 -26.11 5.69
C THR A 394 -1.76 -26.03 5.54
N GLY A 395 -2.36 -24.88 5.82
CA GLY A 395 -3.81 -24.65 5.76
C GLY A 395 -4.62 -25.23 6.93
N GLN A 396 -3.97 -25.75 7.98
CA GLN A 396 -4.67 -26.43 9.09
C GLN A 396 -5.60 -25.52 9.88
N VAL A 397 -5.29 -24.23 10.00
CA VAL A 397 -6.18 -23.27 10.68
C VAL A 397 -7.50 -23.12 9.93
N GLU A 398 -7.48 -23.01 8.61
CA GLU A 398 -8.71 -22.97 7.82
C GLU A 398 -9.48 -24.30 7.89
N GLU A 399 -8.80 -25.44 7.86
CA GLU A 399 -9.44 -26.75 8.02
C GLU A 399 -10.13 -26.87 9.39
N CYS A 400 -9.47 -26.44 10.46
CA CYS A 400 -10.05 -26.40 11.80
C CYS A 400 -11.30 -25.51 11.85
N LEU A 401 -11.27 -24.32 11.23
CA LEU A 401 -12.43 -23.43 11.16
C LEU A 401 -13.60 -24.06 10.38
N LYS A 402 -13.33 -24.70 9.24
CA LYS A 402 -14.35 -25.39 8.43
C LYS A 402 -15.02 -26.52 9.23
N VAL A 403 -14.23 -27.34 9.93
CA VAL A 403 -14.74 -28.43 10.77
C VAL A 403 -15.56 -27.91 11.95
N ASN A 404 -15.15 -26.79 12.55
CA ASN A 404 -15.82 -26.19 13.69
C ASN A 404 -16.86 -25.13 13.30
N LEU A 405 -17.29 -25.05 12.04
CA LEU A 405 -18.25 -24.04 11.54
C LEU A 405 -19.52 -23.93 12.40
N LEU A 406 -20.02 -25.04 12.94
CA LEU A 406 -21.21 -25.07 13.80
C LEU A 406 -20.96 -24.53 15.22
N LYS A 407 -19.70 -24.52 15.67
CA LYS A 407 -19.27 -24.04 17.01
C LYS A 407 -18.80 -22.58 17.02
N ILE A 408 -18.72 -21.96 15.85
CA ILE A 408 -18.41 -20.54 15.69
C ILE A 408 -19.58 -19.71 16.23
N LYS A 409 -19.26 -18.76 17.12
CA LYS A 409 -20.26 -17.94 17.80
C LYS A 409 -20.45 -16.60 17.08
N HIS A 410 -19.38 -15.99 16.60
CA HIS A 410 -19.47 -14.70 15.91
C HIS A 410 -19.97 -14.89 14.47
N ASP A 411 -21.11 -14.26 14.16
CA ASP A 411 -21.73 -14.33 12.84
C ASP A 411 -20.83 -13.73 11.74
N SER A 412 -20.01 -12.74 12.07
CA SER A 412 -18.99 -12.19 11.15
C SER A 412 -17.95 -13.25 10.78
N CYS A 413 -17.38 -13.95 11.76
CA CYS A 413 -16.46 -15.05 11.49
C CYS A 413 -17.14 -16.17 10.70
N LYS A 414 -18.35 -16.55 11.12
CA LYS A 414 -19.15 -17.59 10.45
C LYS A 414 -19.40 -17.25 8.99
N LYS A 415 -19.69 -15.99 8.67
CA LYS A 415 -19.85 -15.49 7.30
C LYS A 415 -18.56 -15.67 6.49
N GLU A 416 -17.40 -15.29 7.05
CA GLU A 416 -16.13 -15.48 6.34
C GLU A 416 -15.79 -16.96 6.11
N VAL A 417 -16.07 -17.84 7.07
CA VAL A 417 -15.91 -19.30 6.87
C VAL A 417 -16.85 -19.85 5.79
N LEU A 418 -18.08 -19.32 5.70
CA LEU A 418 -19.01 -19.66 4.62
C LEU A 418 -18.53 -19.13 3.27
N ASN A 419 -17.94 -17.92 3.21
CA ASN A 419 -17.32 -17.38 2.00
C ASN A 419 -16.17 -18.27 1.54
N MET A 420 -15.28 -18.70 2.46
CA MET A 420 -14.20 -19.64 2.15
C MET A 420 -14.72 -20.94 1.55
N LEU A 421 -15.84 -21.49 2.07
CA LEU A 421 -16.48 -22.69 1.50
C LEU A 421 -17.07 -22.42 0.10
N LYS A 422 -17.65 -21.24 -0.13
CA LYS A 422 -18.15 -20.84 -1.45
C LYS A 422 -17.01 -20.70 -2.46
N GLU A 423 -15.91 -20.09 -2.05
CA GLU A 423 -14.69 -19.91 -2.84
C GLU A 423 -14.04 -21.25 -3.17
N SER A 424 -13.87 -22.14 -2.19
CA SER A 424 -13.21 -23.45 -2.38
C SER A 424 -13.99 -24.41 -3.29
N LYS A 425 -15.30 -24.22 -3.42
CA LYS A 425 -16.13 -24.97 -4.36
C LYS A 425 -15.85 -24.62 -5.82
N ALA A 426 -15.39 -23.40 -6.09
CA ALA A 426 -15.29 -22.87 -7.45
C ALA A 426 -14.23 -23.59 -8.28
N ASP A 427 -13.13 -24.01 -7.65
CA ASP A 427 -12.07 -24.77 -8.31
C ASP A 427 -11.30 -25.63 -7.30
N ILE A 428 -10.82 -26.80 -7.72
CA ILE A 428 -9.98 -27.64 -6.86
C ILE A 428 -8.64 -26.98 -6.55
N PHE A 429 -8.12 -26.16 -7.46
CA PHE A 429 -6.83 -25.51 -7.25
C PHE A 429 -6.84 -24.49 -6.11
N VAL A 430 -8.01 -23.97 -5.71
CA VAL A 430 -8.10 -23.03 -4.57
C VAL A 430 -8.30 -23.74 -3.23
N ASP A 431 -8.40 -25.07 -3.22
CA ASP A 431 -8.35 -25.92 -2.02
C ASP A 431 -7.09 -26.80 -2.08
N PRO A 432 -5.91 -26.29 -1.70
CA PRO A 432 -4.64 -27.01 -1.84
C PRO A 432 -4.59 -28.30 -1.01
N VAL A 433 -5.33 -28.38 0.09
CA VAL A 433 -5.44 -29.57 0.94
C VAL A 433 -6.21 -30.67 0.19
N LEU A 434 -7.37 -30.33 -0.40
CA LEU A 434 -8.15 -31.27 -1.22
C LEU A 434 -7.41 -31.63 -2.51
N HIS A 435 -6.81 -30.66 -3.19
CA HIS A 435 -6.05 -30.88 -4.41
C HIS A 435 -4.90 -31.88 -4.18
N THR A 436 -4.14 -31.71 -3.09
CA THR A 436 -3.06 -32.65 -2.72
C THR A 436 -3.60 -34.06 -2.49
N ALA A 437 -4.71 -34.20 -1.75
CA ALA A 437 -5.33 -35.49 -1.48
C ALA A 437 -5.86 -36.19 -2.75
N CYS A 438 -6.33 -35.41 -3.74
CA CYS A 438 -6.91 -35.90 -4.99
C CYS A 438 -5.93 -35.91 -6.18
N ALA A 439 -4.67 -35.56 -6.00
CA ALA A 439 -3.72 -35.37 -7.12
C ALA A 439 -3.58 -36.60 -8.02
N LEU A 440 -3.54 -37.80 -7.42
CA LEU A 440 -3.48 -39.06 -8.18
C LEU A 440 -4.80 -39.34 -8.93
N ASP A 441 -5.94 -39.13 -8.28
CA ASP A 441 -7.24 -39.34 -8.89
C ASP A 441 -7.51 -38.37 -10.04
N ILE A 442 -7.09 -37.11 -9.93
CA ILE A 442 -7.12 -36.14 -11.04
C ILE A 442 -6.31 -36.68 -12.22
N LYS A 443 -5.10 -37.18 -11.97
CA LYS A 443 -4.22 -37.74 -13.01
C LYS A 443 -4.78 -39.01 -13.65
N HIS A 444 -5.53 -39.83 -12.92
CA HIS A 444 -6.05 -41.10 -13.43
C HIS A 444 -7.43 -40.97 -14.07
N HIS A 445 -8.31 -40.14 -13.52
CA HIS A 445 -9.71 -40.05 -13.91
C HIS A 445 -10.06 -38.75 -14.66
N CYS A 446 -9.31 -37.68 -14.42
CA CYS A 446 -9.58 -36.35 -14.98
C CYS A 446 -8.46 -35.81 -15.88
N ALA A 447 -7.55 -36.68 -16.37
CA ALA A 447 -6.37 -36.28 -17.13
C ALA A 447 -6.67 -35.47 -18.39
N ALA A 448 -7.77 -35.80 -19.08
CA ALA A 448 -8.21 -35.12 -20.30
C ALA A 448 -8.93 -33.80 -20.02
N ILE A 449 -9.24 -33.49 -18.76
CA ILE A 449 -9.98 -32.30 -18.36
C ILE A 449 -9.00 -31.17 -18.06
N PRO A 450 -9.04 -30.05 -18.81
CA PRO A 450 -8.12 -28.96 -18.59
C PRO A 450 -8.40 -28.25 -17.24
N PRO A 451 -7.37 -27.78 -16.52
CA PRO A 451 -7.51 -27.11 -15.23
C PRO A 451 -8.21 -25.76 -15.34
N GLY A 452 -8.83 -25.29 -14.26
CA GLY A 452 -9.54 -24.01 -14.21
C GLY A 452 -11.07 -24.13 -14.34
N ARG A 453 -11.77 -23.10 -13.86
CA ARG A 453 -13.24 -22.98 -13.85
C ARG A 453 -13.96 -24.17 -13.21
N GLY A 454 -13.31 -24.86 -12.28
CA GLY A 454 -13.91 -25.98 -11.55
C GLY A 454 -14.14 -27.25 -12.37
N ARG A 455 -13.61 -27.35 -13.60
CA ARG A 455 -13.85 -28.54 -14.45
C ARG A 455 -13.34 -29.83 -13.82
N GLN A 456 -12.13 -29.80 -13.25
CA GLN A 456 -11.56 -30.95 -12.55
C GLN A 456 -12.29 -31.24 -11.23
N MET A 457 -12.81 -30.22 -10.55
CA MET A 457 -13.69 -30.39 -9.38
C MET A 457 -14.98 -31.14 -9.77
N SER A 458 -15.64 -30.72 -10.85
CA SER A 458 -16.85 -31.37 -11.37
C SER A 458 -16.58 -32.82 -11.77
N CYS A 459 -15.47 -33.10 -12.44
CA CYS A 459 -15.04 -34.45 -12.79
C CYS A 459 -14.88 -35.35 -11.56
N LEU A 460 -14.25 -34.85 -10.49
CA LEU A 460 -14.09 -35.61 -9.24
C LEU A 460 -15.43 -35.86 -8.54
N MET A 461 -16.33 -34.87 -8.51
CA MET A 461 -17.67 -35.05 -7.94
C MET A 461 -18.48 -36.10 -8.71
N GLU A 462 -18.36 -36.15 -10.04
CA GLU A 462 -18.97 -37.18 -10.88
C GLU A 462 -18.34 -38.56 -10.64
N ALA A 463 -17.02 -38.63 -10.57
CA ALA A 463 -16.27 -39.85 -10.28
C ALA A 463 -16.60 -40.43 -8.89
N LEU A 464 -16.88 -39.57 -7.89
CA LEU A 464 -17.32 -40.00 -6.56
C LEU A 464 -18.71 -40.67 -6.61
N GLY A 465 -19.59 -40.22 -7.50
CA GLY A 465 -20.93 -40.77 -7.69
C GLY A 465 -20.98 -42.04 -8.57
N ASP A 466 -20.00 -42.24 -9.45
CA ASP A 466 -19.93 -43.44 -10.30
C ASP A 466 -19.39 -44.65 -9.52
N LYS A 467 -20.23 -45.67 -9.33
CA LYS A 467 -19.87 -46.92 -8.65
C LYS A 467 -18.72 -47.68 -9.32
N ARG A 468 -18.41 -47.40 -10.60
CA ARG A 468 -17.32 -48.03 -11.37
C ARG A 468 -15.98 -47.38 -11.11
N VAL A 469 -15.96 -46.16 -10.59
CA VAL A 469 -14.73 -45.42 -10.32
C VAL A 469 -14.39 -45.55 -8.84
N ARG A 470 -13.12 -45.85 -8.54
CA ARG A 470 -12.63 -45.99 -7.17
C ARG A 470 -11.55 -44.95 -6.91
N LEU A 471 -11.96 -43.84 -6.33
CA LEU A 471 -11.05 -42.80 -5.84
C LEU A 471 -10.16 -43.33 -4.70
N GLN A 472 -8.99 -42.72 -4.53
CA GLN A 472 -8.13 -42.97 -3.36
C GLN A 472 -8.90 -42.69 -2.06
N PRO A 473 -8.66 -43.45 -0.98
CA PRO A 473 -9.41 -43.31 0.27
C PRO A 473 -9.40 -41.88 0.84
N GLU A 474 -8.25 -41.21 0.78
CA GLU A 474 -8.08 -39.86 1.30
C GLU A 474 -8.81 -38.81 0.44
N CYS A 475 -8.70 -38.90 -0.90
CA CYS A 475 -9.47 -38.03 -1.80
C CYS A 475 -10.97 -38.24 -1.60
N LYS A 476 -11.43 -39.50 -1.57
CA LYS A 476 -12.83 -39.86 -1.38
C LYS A 476 -13.38 -39.24 -0.10
N LYS A 477 -12.66 -39.41 1.01
CA LYS A 477 -13.07 -38.89 2.33
C LYS A 477 -13.15 -37.37 2.30
N ARG A 478 -12.08 -36.68 1.92
CA ARG A 478 -12.04 -35.21 1.92
C ARG A 478 -13.05 -34.60 0.95
N LEU A 479 -13.20 -35.17 -0.24
CA LEU A 479 -14.16 -34.70 -1.22
C LEU A 479 -15.61 -34.85 -0.69
N GLN A 480 -15.91 -35.97 -0.02
CA GLN A 480 -17.21 -36.14 0.63
C GLN A 480 -17.43 -35.12 1.75
N ASP A 481 -16.44 -34.92 2.62
CA ASP A 481 -16.52 -33.93 3.70
C ASP A 481 -16.80 -32.52 3.14
N ARG A 482 -16.18 -32.16 2.00
CA ARG A 482 -16.42 -30.88 1.31
C ARG A 482 -17.81 -30.77 0.72
N ILE A 483 -18.31 -31.81 0.07
CA ILE A 483 -19.68 -31.85 -0.47
C ILE A 483 -20.70 -31.62 0.65
N ASP A 484 -20.51 -32.27 1.79
CA ASP A 484 -21.39 -32.11 2.95
C ASP A 484 -21.33 -30.68 3.50
N MET A 485 -20.14 -30.11 3.66
CA MET A 485 -19.93 -28.72 4.07
C MET A 485 -20.56 -27.72 3.09
N TRP A 486 -20.39 -27.89 1.78
CA TRP A 486 -21.01 -27.02 0.78
C TRP A 486 -22.54 -27.13 0.80
N SER A 487 -23.07 -28.33 1.02
CA SER A 487 -24.52 -28.54 1.15
C SER A 487 -25.09 -27.80 2.36
N TYR A 488 -24.34 -27.77 3.47
CA TYR A 488 -24.70 -27.01 4.66
C TYR A 488 -24.61 -25.51 4.38
N ALA A 489 -23.50 -25.05 3.80
CA ALA A 489 -23.30 -23.64 3.45
C ALA A 489 -24.42 -23.11 2.55
N ALA A 490 -24.85 -23.88 1.55
CA ALA A 490 -25.96 -23.51 0.67
C ALA A 490 -27.31 -23.37 1.40
N LYS A 491 -27.52 -24.10 2.51
CA LYS A 491 -28.75 -24.02 3.33
C LYS A 491 -28.75 -22.81 4.27
N VAL A 492 -27.57 -22.39 4.75
CA VAL A 492 -27.45 -21.37 5.80
C VAL A 492 -26.98 -20.01 5.31
N ALA A 493 -26.37 -19.93 4.11
CA ALA A 493 -25.98 -18.67 3.52
C ALA A 493 -27.22 -17.94 2.96
N PRO A 494 -27.51 -16.71 3.41
CA PRO A 494 -28.62 -15.93 2.87
C PRO A 494 -28.34 -15.58 1.40
N ALA A 495 -29.37 -15.64 0.54
CA ALA A 495 -29.29 -15.06 -0.79
C ALA A 495 -29.18 -13.54 -0.67
N GLU A 496 -28.00 -12.98 -0.91
CA GLU A 496 -27.77 -11.53 -0.84
C GLU A 496 -28.30 -10.78 -2.08
N GLY A 497 -28.86 -11.50 -3.08
CA GLY A 497 -29.42 -10.87 -4.29
C GLY A 497 -30.49 -11.70 -4.99
N PHE A 498 -31.22 -11.05 -5.92
CA PHE A 498 -32.29 -11.68 -6.70
C PHE A 498 -31.80 -12.85 -7.58
N SER A 499 -30.53 -12.83 -8.04
CA SER A 499 -29.97 -13.98 -8.78
C SER A 499 -29.73 -15.19 -7.89
N ASP A 500 -29.26 -14.97 -6.66
CA ASP A 500 -28.97 -16.03 -5.69
C ASP A 500 -30.28 -16.57 -5.14
N LEU A 501 -31.28 -15.70 -4.94
CA LEU A 501 -32.63 -16.09 -4.59
C LEU A 501 -33.27 -16.90 -5.72
N ALA A 502 -33.11 -16.49 -6.99
CA ALA A 502 -33.58 -17.27 -8.11
C ALA A 502 -32.88 -18.65 -8.20
N MET A 503 -31.57 -18.71 -7.98
CA MET A 503 -30.84 -19.98 -7.98
C MET A 503 -31.27 -20.90 -6.83
N GLN A 504 -31.49 -20.35 -5.63
CA GLN A 504 -32.03 -21.09 -4.48
C GLN A 504 -33.47 -21.58 -4.72
N VAL A 505 -34.33 -20.73 -5.31
CA VAL A 505 -35.70 -21.11 -5.69
C VAL A 505 -35.70 -22.22 -6.74
N MET A 506 -34.80 -22.16 -7.72
CA MET A 506 -34.67 -23.17 -8.78
C MET A 506 -34.03 -24.48 -8.30
N ALA A 507 -33.17 -24.42 -7.27
CA ALA A 507 -32.57 -25.58 -6.62
C ALA A 507 -33.51 -26.25 -5.59
N SER A 508 -34.59 -25.59 -5.19
CA SER A 508 -35.56 -26.16 -4.26
C SER A 508 -36.34 -27.34 -4.89
N PRO A 509 -36.56 -28.44 -4.14
CA PRO A 509 -37.44 -29.52 -4.60
C PRO A 509 -38.89 -29.05 -4.83
N SER A 510 -39.30 -27.92 -4.24
CA SER A 510 -40.61 -27.29 -4.44
C SER A 510 -40.60 -26.12 -5.45
N LYS A 511 -39.57 -26.01 -6.32
CA LYS A 511 -39.43 -24.91 -7.30
C LYS A 511 -40.70 -24.60 -8.08
N ASN A 512 -41.42 -25.63 -8.54
CA ASN A 512 -42.64 -25.45 -9.34
C ASN A 512 -43.75 -24.77 -8.53
N TYR A 513 -43.87 -25.10 -7.24
CA TYR A 513 -44.81 -24.47 -6.32
C TYR A 513 -44.43 -23.01 -6.05
N ILE A 514 -43.15 -22.75 -5.77
CA ILE A 514 -42.67 -21.39 -5.49
C ILE A 514 -42.86 -20.48 -6.73
N LEU A 515 -42.49 -20.96 -7.92
CA LEU A 515 -42.67 -20.22 -9.17
C LEU A 515 -44.15 -19.95 -9.47
N PHE A 516 -45.03 -20.92 -9.20
CA PHE A 516 -46.47 -20.73 -9.35
C PHE A 516 -47.01 -19.64 -8.41
N MET A 517 -46.60 -19.63 -7.14
CA MET A 517 -47.03 -18.61 -6.18
C MET A 517 -46.52 -17.21 -6.54
N ILE A 518 -45.27 -17.10 -7.05
CA ILE A 518 -44.72 -15.83 -7.54
C ILE A 518 -45.51 -15.36 -8.77
N ALA A 519 -45.77 -16.25 -9.74
CA ALA A 519 -46.54 -15.93 -10.94
C ALA A 519 -47.98 -15.49 -10.58
N LEU A 520 -48.63 -16.18 -9.65
CA LEU A 520 -49.95 -15.82 -9.15
C LEU A 520 -49.95 -14.43 -8.50
N GLY A 521 -48.93 -14.13 -7.68
CA GLY A 521 -48.76 -12.81 -7.08
C GLY A 521 -48.59 -11.69 -8.12
N VAL A 522 -47.78 -11.91 -9.16
CA VAL A 522 -47.60 -10.96 -10.26
C VAL A 522 -48.90 -10.79 -11.05
N CYS A 523 -49.64 -11.86 -11.32
CA CYS A 523 -50.94 -11.80 -11.99
C CYS A 523 -51.96 -11.01 -11.18
N VAL A 524 -52.02 -11.21 -9.86
CA VAL A 524 -52.92 -10.45 -8.97
C VAL A 524 -52.54 -8.97 -8.97
N LEU A 525 -51.25 -8.63 -8.83
CA LEU A 525 -50.78 -7.24 -8.89
C LEU A 525 -51.08 -6.58 -10.24
N PHE A 526 -50.92 -7.32 -11.34
CA PHE A 526 -51.27 -6.84 -12.68
C PHE A 526 -52.77 -6.60 -12.83
N MET A 527 -53.61 -7.52 -12.34
CA MET A 527 -55.07 -7.38 -12.36
C MET A 527 -55.54 -6.19 -11.51
N VAL A 528 -54.99 -6.02 -10.31
CA VAL A 528 -55.24 -4.85 -9.46
C VAL A 528 -54.78 -3.57 -10.16
N GLY A 529 -53.60 -3.56 -10.78
CA GLY A 529 -53.09 -2.44 -11.56
C GLY A 529 -53.98 -2.08 -12.76
N LEU A 530 -54.53 -3.06 -13.47
CA LEU A 530 -55.47 -2.86 -14.57
C LEU A 530 -56.83 -2.32 -14.09
N LEU A 531 -57.32 -2.81 -12.94
CA LEU A 531 -58.58 -2.34 -12.34
C LEU A 531 -58.42 -0.91 -11.81
N CYS A 532 -57.35 -0.61 -11.07
CA CYS A 532 -57.04 0.74 -10.57
C CYS A 532 -56.71 1.73 -11.71
N GLY A 533 -56.06 1.26 -12.78
CA GLY A 533 -55.76 2.05 -13.99
C GLY A 533 -57.01 2.38 -14.82
N ARG A 534 -58.02 1.50 -14.82
CA ARG A 534 -59.32 1.76 -15.46
C ARG A 534 -60.19 2.72 -14.66
N ILE A 535 -60.14 2.67 -13.33
CA ILE A 535 -60.86 3.60 -12.45
C ILE A 535 -60.29 5.02 -12.60
N THR A 536 -58.96 5.19 -12.63
CA THR A 536 -58.31 6.51 -12.84
C THR A 536 -58.50 7.09 -14.26
N LYS A 537 -58.58 6.24 -15.30
CA LYS A 537 -58.95 6.68 -16.67
C LYS A 537 -60.42 7.08 -16.82
N ARG A 538 -61.33 6.53 -16.00
CA ARG A 538 -62.76 6.89 -16.03
C ARG A 538 -63.01 8.23 -15.33
N VAL A 539 -62.33 8.49 -14.21
CA VAL A 539 -62.41 9.77 -13.46
C VAL A 539 -61.82 10.96 -14.24
N THR A 540 -60.73 10.75 -14.99
CA THR A 540 -60.13 11.83 -15.83
C THR A 540 -60.96 12.16 -17.08
N ARG A 541 -61.81 11.25 -17.56
CA ARG A 541 -62.74 11.50 -18.68
C ARG A 541 -63.94 12.35 -18.26
N GLU A 542 -64.52 12.06 -17.09
CA GLU A 542 -65.64 12.85 -16.53
C GLU A 542 -65.23 14.28 -16.14
N LEU A 543 -63.99 14.48 -15.69
CA LEU A 543 -63.43 15.82 -15.44
C LEU A 543 -63.19 16.62 -16.73
N LYS A 544 -62.90 15.95 -17.85
CA LYS A 544 -62.69 16.61 -19.15
C LYS A 544 -64.00 17.02 -19.83
N ASP A 545 -65.06 16.21 -19.65
CA ASP A 545 -66.40 16.52 -20.18
C ASP A 545 -67.10 17.62 -19.37
N SER A 546 -66.83 17.72 -18.05
CA SER A 546 -67.32 18.85 -17.23
C SER A 546 -66.62 20.19 -17.53
N LEU A 547 -65.34 20.16 -17.94
CA LEU A 547 -64.59 21.38 -18.31
C LEU A 547 -64.94 21.93 -19.70
N LEU A 548 -65.48 21.09 -20.61
CA LEU A 548 -65.98 21.55 -21.91
C LEU A 548 -67.38 22.16 -21.85
N ASN A 549 -68.22 21.74 -20.89
CA ASN A 549 -69.56 22.30 -20.69
C ASN A 549 -69.58 23.63 -19.90
N PHE A 550 -68.50 23.99 -19.20
CA PHE A 550 -68.40 25.25 -18.45
C PHE A 550 -67.93 26.45 -19.31
N SER A 551 -67.45 26.22 -20.54
CA SER A 551 -66.89 27.25 -21.43
C SER A 551 -67.90 27.90 -22.39
N LEU A 552 -69.18 27.50 -22.36
CA LEU A 552 -70.24 28.00 -23.28
C LEU A 552 -71.38 28.77 -22.58
N ALA A 553 -71.30 29.04 -21.27
CA ALA A 553 -72.41 29.62 -20.49
C ALA A 553 -72.08 30.93 -19.74
N GLN A 554 -71.08 31.71 -20.18
CA GLN A 554 -70.81 33.02 -19.56
C GLN A 554 -70.23 34.04 -20.55
N THR A 555 -71.08 34.47 -21.47
CA THR A 555 -70.96 35.74 -22.21
C THR A 555 -72.28 36.48 -22.06
N GLU A 556 -72.39 37.35 -21.06
CA GLU A 556 -73.18 38.60 -21.08
C GLU A 556 -73.02 39.33 -19.73
N GLU A 557 -72.35 40.50 -19.81
CA GLU A 557 -72.51 41.76 -19.06
C GLU A 557 -72.41 41.82 -17.51
N VAL A 558 -71.85 42.83 -16.84
CA VAL A 558 -70.93 43.96 -17.08
C VAL A 558 -70.58 44.52 -15.67
N GLY A 559 -69.31 44.91 -15.45
CA GLY A 559 -69.00 46.19 -14.78
C GLY A 559 -68.44 46.19 -13.34
N GLY A 560 -67.14 46.48 -13.21
CA GLY A 560 -66.66 47.44 -12.19
C GLY A 560 -65.50 47.05 -11.26
N ARG A 561 -64.30 47.56 -11.61
CA ARG A 561 -63.23 48.11 -10.73
C ARG A 561 -62.21 47.16 -10.04
N LEU A 562 -60.95 47.29 -10.48
CA LEU A 562 -59.65 46.73 -10.02
C LEU A 562 -59.16 47.30 -8.65
N PRO A 563 -58.09 46.78 -7.96
CA PRO A 563 -56.99 45.92 -8.48
C PRO A 563 -56.52 44.71 -7.63
N ASN A 564 -56.03 43.71 -8.38
CA ASN A 564 -55.00 42.68 -8.16
C ASN A 564 -53.87 43.02 -7.16
N LYS A 565 -53.20 42.11 -6.43
CA LYS A 565 -53.03 40.64 -6.52
C LYS A 565 -52.41 40.18 -5.19
N LEU A 566 -53.05 39.28 -4.43
CA LEU A 566 -52.39 38.54 -3.34
C LEU A 566 -52.28 37.07 -3.77
N HIS A 567 -51.05 36.64 -4.02
CA HIS A 567 -50.67 35.26 -4.28
C HIS A 567 -50.51 34.51 -2.94
N ILE A 568 -51.35 33.50 -2.70
CA ILE A 568 -51.06 32.36 -1.81
C ILE A 568 -51.43 31.13 -2.63
N VAL A 569 -50.49 30.45 -3.29
CA VAL A 569 -49.58 29.43 -2.74
C VAL A 569 -50.34 28.27 -2.09
N MET A 570 -50.61 27.23 -2.89
CA MET A 570 -50.71 25.86 -2.38
C MET A 570 -49.44 25.10 -2.82
N PRO A 571 -48.59 24.63 -1.89
CA PRO A 571 -47.57 23.65 -2.19
C PRO A 571 -48.03 22.25 -1.79
N SER A 572 -47.86 21.33 -2.74
CA SER A 572 -47.98 19.90 -2.59
C SER A 572 -46.86 19.33 -1.70
N LYS A 573 -47.28 18.45 -0.78
CA LYS A 573 -46.58 17.28 -0.20
C LYS A 573 -45.33 17.54 0.65
N GLY A 574 -45.54 17.46 1.97
CA GLY A 574 -44.49 17.21 2.96
C GLY A 574 -44.05 15.75 2.99
N HIS A 575 -42.74 15.56 2.92
CA HIS A 575 -41.99 14.45 3.49
C HIS A 575 -41.67 14.74 4.97
N ILE A 576 -41.65 13.70 5.79
CA ILE A 576 -40.90 13.58 7.05
C ILE A 576 -39.67 12.73 6.67
N GLY A 577 -38.39 13.01 6.94
CA GLY A 577 -37.70 14.04 7.71
C GLY A 577 -36.34 13.43 8.12
N THR A 578 -35.24 13.92 7.59
CA THR A 578 -33.86 13.73 8.11
C THR A 578 -33.22 15.11 8.31
N PRO A 579 -32.28 15.28 9.26
CA PRO A 579 -31.86 16.59 9.74
C PRO A 579 -30.74 17.25 8.91
N MET A 580 -30.71 18.58 9.06
CA MET A 580 -29.87 19.60 8.41
C MET A 580 -28.37 19.54 8.73
N TYR A 581 -27.53 20.07 7.82
CA TYR A 581 -26.61 21.21 8.05
C TYR A 581 -26.30 21.91 6.70
N PRO A 582 -25.79 23.16 6.67
CA PRO A 582 -26.13 24.18 5.68
C PRO A 582 -25.01 24.45 4.66
N THR A 583 -25.37 25.03 3.51
CA THR A 583 -24.43 25.70 2.61
C THR A 583 -24.99 27.03 2.14
N TYR A 584 -24.10 28.03 2.02
CA TYR A 584 -24.07 29.13 1.04
C TYR A 584 -22.74 29.88 1.22
N PRO A 585 -22.29 30.73 0.26
CA PRO A 585 -22.37 30.61 -1.21
C PRO A 585 -21.06 31.03 -1.92
N ILE A 586 -20.82 30.60 -3.16
CA ILE A 586 -19.95 31.35 -4.10
C ILE A 586 -20.57 31.35 -5.52
N ARG A 587 -20.60 32.55 -6.11
CA ARG A 587 -21.05 32.88 -7.49
C ARG A 587 -19.95 32.67 -8.55
N PRO A 588 -20.29 32.76 -9.87
CA PRO A 588 -19.58 32.07 -10.95
C PRO A 588 -18.85 32.98 -11.97
N HIS A 589 -18.26 32.28 -12.96
CA HIS A 589 -17.77 32.66 -14.31
C HIS A 589 -16.25 32.90 -14.48
N LEU A 590 -15.60 32.11 -15.35
CA LEU A 590 -15.42 32.43 -16.77
C LEU A 590 -14.85 31.24 -17.60
N TYR A 591 -15.12 31.29 -18.90
CA TYR A 591 -14.87 30.34 -20.00
C TYR A 591 -13.40 30.17 -20.44
N SER A 592 -13.02 29.00 -21.00
CA SER A 592 -12.33 28.93 -22.32
C SER A 592 -12.37 27.55 -23.02
N LYS A 593 -12.95 27.59 -24.22
CA LYS A 593 -12.99 26.74 -25.43
C LYS A 593 -11.98 25.59 -25.63
N ILE A 594 -12.52 24.46 -26.12
CA ILE A 594 -11.84 23.33 -26.79
C ILE A 594 -12.14 23.41 -28.30
N GLY A 595 -11.12 23.23 -29.16
CA GLY A 595 -11.23 23.14 -30.62
C GLY A 595 -11.35 21.68 -31.13
N PRO A 596 -11.81 21.46 -32.38
CA PRO A 596 -12.09 20.12 -32.92
C PRO A 596 -10.87 19.43 -33.58
N PRO A 597 -10.92 18.11 -33.83
CA PRO A 597 -9.77 17.31 -34.29
C PRO A 597 -9.63 17.30 -35.82
N PRO A 598 -8.44 16.99 -36.38
CA PRO A 598 -8.28 16.80 -37.82
C PRO A 598 -8.52 15.36 -38.25
N GLN A 599 -9.05 15.24 -39.47
CA GLN A 599 -9.31 14.02 -40.21
C GLN A 599 -8.02 13.45 -40.86
N THR A 600 -8.04 12.14 -41.06
CA THR A 600 -7.14 11.29 -41.85
C THR A 600 -6.84 11.83 -43.27
N ILE A 601 -5.54 11.88 -43.63
CA ILE A 601 -4.92 11.28 -44.83
C ILE A 601 -3.56 10.72 -44.38
#